data_AF-A0A379K205-F1
#
_entry.id   AF-A0A379K205-F1
#
_cell.length_a   1.000
_cell.length_b   1.000
_cell.length_c   1.000
_cell.angle_alpha   90.00
_cell.angle_beta   90.00
_cell.angle_gamma   90.00
#
_symmetry.space_group_name_H-M   'P 1'
#
loop_
_entity.id
_entity.type
_entity.pdbx_description
1 polymer ?
#
loop_
_entity_poly.entity_id
_entity_poly.type
_entity_poly.pdbx_seq_one_letter_code
_entity_poly.pdbx_strand_id
1 'polypeptide(L)'
;MIHPAYNENTGTVLLEALVSGLPVLVTDVCGYAHYIADADCGRVVPSPFEQEQLNRMLADMLADPERRAFWGRNGLAYADSADLYSMPQKAADVILASRCA
;
A
#
# COMPACT_ATOMS: atom_id res chain seq x y z
N MET A 1 -5.41 8.13 2.66
CA MET A 1 -4.10 8.74 2.32
C MET A 1 -3.99 8.78 0.79
N ILE A 2 -3.33 9.79 0.21
CA ILE A 2 -3.08 9.90 -1.23
C ILE A 2 -1.56 9.93 -1.47
N HIS A 3 -1.08 9.09 -2.38
CA HIS A 3 0.35 8.94 -2.72
C HIS A 3 0.56 8.78 -4.23
N PRO A 4 0.38 9.84 -5.03
CA PRO A 4 0.51 9.78 -6.48
C PRO A 4 1.98 10.03 -6.88
N ALA A 5 2.88 9.11 -6.53
CA ALA A 5 4.31 9.27 -6.80
C ALA A 5 4.62 9.09 -8.29
N TYR A 6 5.62 9.82 -8.79
CA TYR A 6 6.18 9.64 -10.14
C TYR A 6 7.25 8.53 -10.18
N ASN A 7 7.94 8.31 -9.05
CA ASN A 7 8.93 7.26 -8.87
C ASN A 7 9.03 6.96 -7.37
N GLU A 8 8.83 5.71 -6.96
CA GLU A 8 8.92 5.27 -5.58
C GLU A 8 9.39 3.81 -5.52
N ASN A 9 10.57 3.59 -4.93
CA ASN A 9 11.20 2.28 -4.89
C ASN A 9 10.42 1.28 -4.02
N THR A 10 9.76 1.76 -2.97
CA THR A 10 8.92 0.93 -2.09
C THR A 10 7.63 1.67 -1.73
N GLY A 11 7.73 2.65 -0.83
CA GLY A 11 6.60 3.34 -0.24
C GLY A 11 6.15 2.70 1.07
N THR A 12 7.01 2.70 2.10
CA THR A 12 6.66 2.16 3.45
C THR A 12 5.38 2.78 4.01
N VAL A 13 5.11 4.05 3.68
CA VAL A 13 3.88 4.75 4.07
C VAL A 13 2.60 4.07 3.55
N LEU A 14 2.68 3.31 2.46
CA LEU A 14 1.57 2.51 1.94
C LEU A 14 1.24 1.36 2.90
N LEU A 15 2.26 0.70 3.44
CA LEU A 15 2.10 -0.32 4.48
C LEU A 15 1.65 0.30 5.80
N GLU A 16 2.20 1.45 6.20
CA GLU A 16 1.76 2.17 7.42
C GLU A 16 0.27 2.54 7.35
N ALA A 17 -0.20 3.02 6.19
CA ALA A 17 -1.61 3.31 5.98
C ALA A 17 -2.47 2.04 6.02
N LEU A 18 -2.03 0.97 5.36
CA LEU A 18 -2.71 -0.32 5.35
C LEU A 18 -2.88 -0.89 6.76
N VAL A 19 -1.80 -0.97 7.54
CA VAL A 19 -1.83 -1.51 8.91
C VAL A 19 -2.60 -0.61 9.89
N SER A 20 -2.82 0.66 9.53
CA SER A 20 -3.67 1.59 10.28
C SER A 20 -5.14 1.54 9.86
N GLY A 21 -5.51 0.70 8.88
CA GLY A 21 -6.85 0.65 8.31
C GLY A 21 -7.24 1.92 7.57
N LEU A 22 -6.27 2.67 7.05
CA LEU A 22 -6.50 3.91 6.32
C LEU A 22 -6.54 3.64 4.81
N PRO A 23 -7.68 3.87 4.13
CA PRO A 23 -7.77 3.63 2.69
C PRO A 23 -6.77 4.47 1.88
N VAL A 24 -6.20 3.86 0.83
CA VAL A 24 -5.09 4.44 0.06
C VAL A 24 -5.47 4.68 -1.40
N LEU A 25 -5.09 5.83 -1.94
CA LEU A 25 -5.05 6.11 -3.39
C LEU A 25 -3.59 6.30 -3.81
N VAL A 26 -3.05 5.39 -4.61
CA VAL A 26 -1.62 5.33 -4.97
C VAL A 26 -1.45 5.17 -6.48
N THR A 27 -0.29 5.49 -7.04
CA THR A 27 0.06 5.16 -8.44
C THR A 27 0.72 3.78 -8.55
N ASP A 28 0.52 3.09 -9.67
CA ASP A 28 1.06 1.75 -9.93
C ASP A 28 2.59 1.67 -10.00
N VAL A 29 3.26 2.80 -10.21
CA VAL A 29 4.73 2.90 -10.23
C VAL A 29 5.38 2.75 -8.86
N CYS A 30 4.62 2.78 -7.76
CA CYS A 30 5.18 2.57 -6.42
C CYS A 30 5.46 1.08 -6.19
N GLY A 31 6.66 0.72 -5.70
CA GLY A 31 7.04 -0.67 -5.47
C GLY A 31 6.05 -1.48 -4.61
N TYR A 32 5.42 -0.87 -3.61
CA TYR A 32 4.41 -1.48 -2.74
C TYR A 32 2.96 -1.20 -3.12
N ALA A 33 2.68 -0.64 -4.31
CA ALA A 33 1.31 -0.41 -4.78
C ALA A 33 0.48 -1.71 -4.86
N HIS A 34 1.12 -2.85 -5.16
CA HIS A 34 0.46 -4.15 -5.24
C HIS A 34 -0.21 -4.56 -3.92
N TYR A 35 0.38 -4.23 -2.77
CA TYR A 35 -0.25 -4.52 -1.46
C TYR A 35 -1.61 -3.84 -1.30
N ILE A 36 -1.82 -2.67 -1.92
CA ILE A 36 -3.12 -1.97 -1.86
C ILE A 36 -4.18 -2.70 -2.68
N ALA A 37 -3.77 -3.29 -3.81
CA ALA A 37 -4.65 -4.10 -4.66
C ALA A 37 -4.93 -5.47 -4.03
N ASP A 38 -3.90 -6.17 -3.55
CA ASP A 38 -4.00 -7.49 -2.93
C ASP A 38 -4.85 -7.46 -1.66
N ALA A 39 -4.71 -6.40 -0.86
CA ALA A 39 -5.51 -6.20 0.34
C ALA A 39 -6.92 -5.65 0.05
N ASP A 40 -7.26 -5.29 -1.20
CA ASP A 40 -8.46 -4.52 -1.56
C ASP A 40 -8.78 -3.44 -0.52
N CYS A 41 -7.79 -2.60 -0.23
CA CYS A 41 -7.84 -1.57 0.82
C CYS A 41 -7.74 -0.15 0.24
N GLY A 42 -8.03 0.00 -1.05
CA GLY A 42 -7.95 1.28 -1.73
C GLY A 42 -8.01 1.16 -3.24
N ARG A 43 -7.27 2.04 -3.91
CA ARG A 43 -7.24 2.17 -5.36
C ARG A 43 -5.83 2.48 -5.86
N VAL A 44 -5.50 1.90 -7.02
CA VAL A 44 -4.23 2.09 -7.71
C VAL A 44 -4.50 2.77 -9.05
N VAL A 45 -3.90 3.94 -9.26
CA VAL A 45 -3.96 4.72 -10.50
C VAL A 45 -2.96 4.13 -11.49
N PRO A 46 -3.41 3.64 -12.66
CA PRO A 46 -2.53 3.04 -13.65
C PRO A 46 -1.65 4.06 -14.38
N SER A 47 -0.57 3.55 -14.97
CA SER A 47 0.29 4.26 -15.92
C SER A 47 -0.19 4.11 -17.37
N PRO A 48 0.03 5.11 -18.25
CA PRO A 48 0.62 6.42 -17.95
C PRO A 48 -0.30 7.28 -17.08
N PHE A 49 0.29 8.06 -16.17
CA PHE A 49 -0.47 8.86 -15.22
C PHE A 49 -1.34 9.91 -15.91
N GLU A 50 -2.63 9.94 -15.54
CA GLU A 50 -3.57 10.97 -15.95
C GLU A 50 -4.19 11.65 -14.72
N GLN A 51 -3.98 12.97 -14.59
CA GLN A 51 -4.52 13.76 -13.48
C GLN A 51 -6.05 13.67 -13.38
N GLU A 52 -6.76 13.65 -14.52
CA GLU A 52 -8.22 13.52 -14.54
C GLU A 52 -8.70 12.16 -14.02
N GLN A 53 -7.91 11.11 -14.21
CA GLN A 53 -8.22 9.79 -13.66
C GLN A 53 -8.04 9.79 -12.14
N LEU A 54 -6.93 10.35 -11.63
CA LEU A 54 -6.72 10.53 -10.19
C LEU A 54 -7.87 11.31 -9.55
N ASN A 55 -8.30 12.41 -10.17
CA ASN A 55 -9.40 13.24 -9.70
C ASN A 55 -10.71 12.46 -9.58
N ARG A 56 -11.08 11.70 -10.64
CA ARG A 56 -12.28 10.87 -10.65
C ARG A 56 -12.24 9.80 -9.57
N MET A 57 -11.11 9.09 -9.47
CA MET A 57 -10.95 8.05 -8.46
C MET A 57 -11.05 8.62 -7.04
N LEU A 58 -10.42 9.76 -6.77
CA LEU A 58 -10.53 10.43 -5.48
C LEU A 58 -11.98 10.85 -5.18
N ALA A 59 -12.68 11.43 -6.16
CA ALA A 59 -14.07 11.82 -6.00
C ALA A 59 -14.97 10.60 -5.68
N ASP A 60 -14.79 9.49 -6.39
CA ASP A 60 -15.52 8.24 -6.16
C ASP A 60 -15.25 7.66 -4.77
N MET A 61 -13.98 7.71 -4.33
CA MET A 61 -13.60 7.31 -2.98
C MET A 61 -14.27 8.20 -1.92
N LEU A 62 -14.38 9.51 -2.14
CA LEU A 62 -14.98 10.48 -1.21
C LEU A 62 -16.52 10.44 -1.23
N ALA A 63 -17.14 10.00 -2.31
CA ALA A 63 -18.59 9.90 -2.43
C ALA A 63 -19.21 8.70 -1.68
N ASP A 64 -18.40 7.69 -1.32
CA ASP A 64 -18.89 6.41 -0.78
C ASP A 64 -18.26 6.08 0.60
N PRO A 65 -18.89 6.51 1.70
CA PRO A 65 -18.40 6.24 3.06
C PRO A 65 -18.36 4.75 3.42
N GLU A 66 -19.31 3.96 2.93
CA GLU A 66 -19.36 2.52 3.24
C GLU A 66 -18.20 1.78 2.61
N ARG A 67 -17.88 2.10 1.34
CA ARG A 67 -16.73 1.54 0.66
C ARG A 67 -15.40 2.00 1.26
N ARG A 68 -15.32 3.24 1.76
CA ARG A 68 -14.16 3.68 2.57
C ARG A 68 -14.01 2.86 3.86
N ALA A 69 -15.11 2.62 4.57
CA ALA A 69 -15.08 1.81 5.79
C ALA A 69 -14.71 0.34 5.48
N PHE A 70 -15.18 -0.19 4.35
CA PHE A 70 -14.81 -1.51 3.86
C PHE A 70 -13.30 -1.63 3.59
N TRP A 71 -12.72 -0.69 2.84
CA TRP A 71 -11.28 -0.66 2.61
C TRP A 71 -10.46 -0.61 3.90
N GLY A 72 -10.91 0.16 4.90
CA GLY A 72 -10.24 0.19 6.18
C GLY A 72 -10.25 -1.15 6.90
N ARG A 73 -11.39 -1.84 6.92
CA ARG A 73 -11.50 -3.20 7.50
C ARG A 73 -10.63 -4.21 6.75
N ASN A 74 -10.60 -4.14 5.43
CA ASN A 74 -9.79 -5.04 4.63
C ASN A 74 -8.29 -4.82 4.86
N GLY A 75 -7.83 -3.56 4.96
CA GLY A 75 -6.44 -3.26 5.29
C GLY A 75 -6.01 -3.89 6.62
N LEU A 76 -6.85 -3.78 7.65
CA LEU A 76 -6.60 -4.42 8.95
C LEU A 76 -6.59 -5.95 8.85
N ALA A 77 -7.57 -6.55 8.16
CA ALA A 77 -7.63 -8.01 7.99
C ALA A 77 -6.43 -8.56 7.20
N TYR A 78 -5.95 -7.82 6.20
CA TYR A 78 -4.76 -8.19 5.45
C TYR A 78 -3.50 -8.11 6.34
N ALA A 79 -3.37 -7.04 7.14
CA ALA A 79 -2.26 -6.87 8.07
C ALA A 79 -2.11 -8.04 9.08
N ASP A 80 -3.24 -8.62 9.51
CA ASP A 80 -3.24 -9.77 10.42
C ASP A 80 -2.71 -11.07 9.79
N SER A 81 -2.70 -11.17 8.47
CA SER A 81 -2.34 -12.40 7.74
C SER A 81 -1.04 -12.30 6.95
N ALA A 82 -0.62 -11.09 6.57
CA ALA A 82 0.55 -10.86 5.74
C ALA A 82 1.83 -10.66 6.59
N ASP A 83 2.95 -11.20 6.10
CA ASP A 83 4.26 -11.00 6.71
C ASP A 83 4.85 -9.63 6.31
N LEU A 84 4.35 -8.58 6.97
CA LEU A 84 4.75 -7.18 6.71
C LEU A 84 5.89 -6.69 7.63
N TYR A 85 6.26 -7.47 8.65
CA TYR A 85 7.10 -6.99 9.76
C TYR A 85 8.43 -7.72 9.93
N SER A 86 8.63 -8.87 9.27
CA SER A 86 9.84 -9.70 9.50
C SER A 86 11.11 -9.20 8.82
N MET A 87 11.02 -8.16 7.98
CA MET A 87 12.15 -7.68 7.18
C MET A 87 13.43 -7.41 8.01
N PRO A 88 13.38 -6.76 9.19
CA PRO A 88 14.57 -6.53 10.00
C PRO A 88 15.21 -7.83 10.50
N GLN A 89 14.40 -8.83 10.89
CA GLN A 89 14.89 -10.12 11.34
C GLN A 89 15.58 -10.88 10.20
N LYS A 90 14.92 -10.94 9.03
CA LYS A 90 15.50 -11.60 7.84
C LYS A 90 16.80 -10.93 7.40
N ALA A 91 16.88 -9.60 7.48
CA ALA A 91 18.11 -8.87 7.18
C ALA A 91 19.24 -9.22 8.17
N ALA A 92 18.93 -9.29 9.47
CA ALA A 92 19.89 -9.69 10.49
C ALA A 92 20.42 -11.11 10.27
N ASP A 93 19.53 -12.06 9.91
CA ASP A 93 19.91 -13.45 9.63
C ASP A 93 20.92 -13.54 8.47
N VAL A 94 20.73 -12.78 7.39
CA VAL A 94 21.68 -12.70 6.25
C VAL A 94 23.02 -12.11 6.67
N ILE A 95 23.02 -11.04 7.49
CA ILE A 95 24.24 -10.40 7.98
C ILE A 95 25.03 -11.35 8.88
N LEU A 96 24.36 -12.12 9.76
CA LEU A 96 25.03 -13.05 10.66
C LEU A 96 25.52 -14.30 9.93
N ALA A 97 24.78 -14.80 8.92
CA ALA A 97 25.20 -15.95 8.12
C ALA A 97 26.50 -15.69 7.33
N SER A 98 26.70 -14.47 6.83
CA SER A 98 27.92 -14.07 6.10
C SER A 98 29.17 -13.91 6.97
N ARG A 99 29.04 -13.97 8.31
CA ARG A 99 30.18 -13.94 9.25
C ARG A 99 30.69 -15.33 9.65
N CYS A 100 29.95 -16.38 9.31
CA CYS A 100 30.33 -17.77 9.60
C CYS A 100 30.86 -18.51 8.35
N ALA A 101 31.02 -17.81 7.23
CA ALA A 101 31.61 -18.31 5.99
C ALA A 101 33.06 -17.82 5.81
#